data_AF-A0A2V1DIV3-F1
#
_entry.id   AF-A0A2V1DIV3-F1
#
_cell.length_a   1.000
_cell.length_b   1.000
_cell.length_c   1.000
_cell.angle_alpha   90.00
_cell.angle_beta   90.00
_cell.angle_gamma   90.00
#
_symmetry.space_group_name_H-M   'P 1'
#
loop_
_entity.id
_entity.type
_entity.pdbx_description
1 polymer ?
#
loop_
_entity_poly.entity_id
_entity_poly.type
_entity_poly.pdbx_seq_one_letter_code
_entity_poly.pdbx_strand_id
1 'polypeptide(L)'
;MIQISYTSSAFPGTINAQKPSFFKTTDYERHKNVNSKREPETCLWFLEHEIFDKWYWDKGKDLLWVSADPGCGKSVLSRAIIDEELADAGPDSICYFFSEYNQEQNNHGAMICAIIHQLLWRHPSLFKKHAIPVFEKCGEKLKTDVDELWRTLLAITSDPSIHRVGCILDALDECKTNDRKLLITKLIDFYTSFD
;
A
#
# COMPACT_ATOMS: atom_id res chain seq x y z
N MET A 1 -24.30 2.85 -29.57
CA MET A 1 -25.62 2.81 -28.91
C MET A 1 -25.41 1.92 -27.67
N ILE A 2 -25.09 2.44 -26.49
CA ILE A 2 -25.81 3.39 -25.63
C ILE A 2 -24.97 4.65 -25.39
N GLN A 3 -25.64 5.80 -25.38
CA GLN A 3 -25.10 7.11 -25.08
C GLN A 3 -25.58 7.50 -23.67
N ILE A 4 -24.66 7.86 -22.79
CA ILE A 4 -24.97 8.63 -21.57
C ILE A 4 -24.09 9.87 -21.63
N SER A 5 -24.72 11.02 -21.83
CA SER A 5 -24.09 12.34 -21.90
C SER A 5 -24.19 13.05 -20.54
N TYR A 6 -23.11 13.72 -20.12
CA TYR A 6 -23.20 14.91 -19.25
C TYR A 6 -22.04 15.87 -19.55
N THR A 7 -22.33 17.17 -19.65
CA THR A 7 -21.38 18.28 -19.83
C THR A 7 -21.54 19.31 -18.72
N SER A 8 -20.42 19.84 -18.21
CA SER A 8 -20.18 21.15 -17.55
C SER A 8 -19.15 20.96 -16.43
N SER A 9 -18.09 21.74 -16.23
CA SER A 9 -17.52 22.94 -16.84
C SER A 9 -16.03 22.93 -16.44
N ALA A 10 -15.15 23.54 -17.23
CA ALA A 10 -13.82 23.87 -16.72
C ALA A 10 -13.98 24.83 -15.53
N PHE A 11 -13.54 24.42 -14.34
CA PHE A 11 -13.26 25.32 -13.22
C PHE A 11 -11.77 25.68 -13.26
N PRO A 12 -11.41 26.97 -13.27
CA PRO A 12 -10.08 27.41 -12.87
C PRO A 12 -10.02 27.45 -11.34
N GLY A 13 -9.32 26.47 -10.72
CA GLY A 13 -9.14 26.31 -9.25
C GLY A 13 -10.42 25.81 -8.55
N THR A 14 -10.44 24.84 -7.62
CA THR A 14 -9.43 24.13 -6.85
C THR A 14 -10.01 22.72 -6.64
N ILE A 15 -9.32 21.68 -7.12
CA ILE A 15 -9.64 20.29 -6.73
C ILE A 15 -9.21 20.20 -5.26
N ASN A 16 -10.14 20.38 -4.32
CA ASN A 16 -9.79 20.54 -2.91
C ASN A 16 -8.85 19.41 -2.43
N ALA A 17 -7.62 19.80 -2.12
CA ALA A 17 -6.47 19.01 -1.69
C ALA A 17 -6.65 18.35 -0.31
N GLN A 18 -7.89 18.05 0.11
CA GLN A 18 -8.26 17.64 1.47
C GLN A 18 -8.94 16.26 1.55
N LYS A 19 -9.02 15.48 0.46
CA LYS A 19 -9.89 14.29 0.41
C LYS A 19 -9.19 12.93 0.54
N PRO A 20 -8.04 12.66 -0.12
CA PRO A 20 -7.25 11.48 0.21
C PRO A 20 -6.71 11.52 1.64
N SER A 21 -6.43 12.73 2.17
CA SER A 21 -5.84 12.94 3.50
C SER A 21 -6.61 12.30 4.65
N PHE A 22 -7.89 11.95 4.45
CA PHE A 22 -8.62 11.12 5.41
C PHE A 22 -7.88 9.81 5.72
N PHE A 23 -7.35 9.15 4.70
CA PHE A 23 -6.57 7.92 4.85
C PHE A 23 -5.10 8.18 5.19
N LYS A 24 -4.63 9.43 5.17
CA LYS A 24 -3.25 9.78 5.58
C LYS A 24 -3.17 9.86 7.11
N THR A 25 -3.22 8.70 7.77
CA THR A 25 -3.17 8.59 9.24
C THR A 25 -1.76 8.51 9.80
N THR A 26 -0.76 8.25 8.95
CA THR A 26 0.66 8.15 9.30
C THR A 26 1.52 8.94 8.32
N ASP A 27 2.74 9.29 8.75
CA ASP A 27 3.77 9.89 7.90
C ASP A 27 4.66 8.79 7.32
N TYR A 28 4.05 7.91 6.52
CA TYR A 28 4.76 6.77 5.93
C TYR A 28 5.93 7.22 5.04
N GLU A 29 5.88 8.43 4.45
CA GLU A 29 7.01 9.01 3.72
C GLU A 29 8.21 9.28 4.64
N ARG A 30 7.98 9.90 5.80
CA ARG A 30 9.04 10.09 6.81
C ARG A 30 9.57 8.75 7.30
N HIS A 31 8.70 7.78 7.63
CA HIS A 31 9.14 6.48 8.14
C HIS A 31 10.02 5.74 7.11
N LYS A 32 9.75 5.88 5.80
CA LYS A 32 10.67 5.41 4.75
C LYS A 32 11.97 6.21 4.74
N ASN A 33 11.87 7.54 4.76
CA ASN A 33 12.98 8.44 4.46
C ASN A 33 13.99 8.60 5.61
N VAL A 34 13.66 8.19 6.84
CA VAL A 34 14.64 8.10 7.94
C VAL A 34 15.66 6.98 7.76
N ASN A 35 15.33 5.95 6.97
CA ASN A 35 16.27 4.89 6.62
C ASN A 35 17.24 5.39 5.56
N SER A 36 18.54 5.13 5.69
CA SER A 36 19.51 5.51 4.67
C SER A 36 19.18 4.91 3.30
N LYS A 37 19.59 5.58 2.21
CA LYS A 37 19.65 4.92 0.90
C LYS A 37 20.67 3.77 0.96
N ARG A 38 20.52 2.77 0.09
CA ARG A 38 21.53 1.72 -0.02
C ARG A 38 22.86 2.31 -0.48
N GLU A 39 23.95 1.75 0.02
CA GLU A 39 25.27 2.03 -0.53
C GLU A 39 25.41 1.34 -1.90
N PRO A 40 26.20 1.90 -2.85
CA PRO A 40 26.49 1.23 -4.11
C PRO A 40 26.96 -0.22 -3.89
N GLU A 41 26.59 -1.13 -4.80
CA GLU A 41 26.89 -2.56 -4.73
C GLU A 41 26.24 -3.34 -3.56
N THR A 42 25.45 -2.70 -2.69
CA THR A 42 24.70 -3.40 -1.64
C THR A 42 23.28 -3.76 -2.10
N CYS A 43 22.62 -4.67 -1.38
CA CYS A 43 21.29 -5.20 -1.70
C CYS A 43 21.20 -6.05 -2.99
N LEU A 44 22.26 -6.12 -3.81
CA LEU A 44 22.28 -6.85 -5.08
C LEU A 44 22.00 -8.35 -4.91
N TRP A 45 22.45 -8.95 -3.80
CA TRP A 45 22.15 -10.35 -3.46
C TRP A 45 20.66 -10.67 -3.44
N PHE A 46 19.80 -9.67 -3.22
CA PHE A 46 18.35 -9.78 -3.24
C PHE A 46 17.75 -9.24 -4.54
N LEU A 47 18.17 -8.04 -4.96
CA LEU A 47 17.60 -7.35 -6.12
C LEU A 47 17.86 -8.08 -7.44
N GLU A 48 18.96 -8.84 -7.54
CA GLU A 48 19.30 -9.66 -8.71
C GLU A 48 18.92 -11.13 -8.53
N HIS A 49 18.18 -11.46 -7.47
CA HIS A 49 17.81 -12.83 -7.16
C HIS A 49 16.55 -13.26 -7.91
N GLU A 50 16.57 -14.44 -8.52
CA GLU A 50 15.47 -14.98 -9.33
C GLU A 50 14.11 -15.02 -8.61
N ILE A 51 14.12 -15.23 -7.29
CA ILE A 51 12.92 -15.20 -6.43
C ILE A 51 12.31 -13.79 -6.41
N PHE A 52 13.14 -12.75 -6.26
CA PHE A 52 12.67 -11.38 -6.29
C PHE A 52 12.18 -11.02 -7.68
N ASP A 53 12.94 -11.36 -8.73
CA ASP A 53 12.51 -11.14 -10.12
C ASP A 53 11.16 -11.78 -10.41
N LYS A 54 10.97 -13.04 -10.02
CA LYS A 54 9.69 -13.73 -10.20
C LYS A 54 8.58 -12.99 -9.47
N TRP A 55 8.77 -12.67 -8.19
CA TRP A 55 7.78 -11.91 -7.43
C TRP A 55 7.51 -10.53 -8.05
N TYR A 56 8.54 -9.87 -8.58
CA TYR A 56 8.49 -8.51 -9.12
C TYR A 56 7.90 -8.43 -10.52
N TRP A 57 7.99 -9.47 -11.35
CA TRP A 57 7.48 -9.46 -12.73
C TRP A 57 6.21 -10.30 -12.92
N ASP A 58 5.91 -11.25 -12.04
CA ASP A 58 4.70 -12.08 -12.16
C ASP A 58 3.43 -11.25 -11.87
N LYS A 59 2.38 -11.52 -12.65
CA LYS A 59 1.07 -10.84 -12.56
C LYS A 59 0.10 -11.54 -11.60
N GLY A 60 0.52 -12.66 -11.02
CA GLY A 60 -0.24 -13.40 -10.01
C GLY A 60 -0.31 -12.69 -8.66
N LYS A 61 -1.12 -13.26 -7.76
CA LYS A 61 -1.07 -12.95 -6.34
C LYS A 61 0.12 -13.68 -5.74
N ASP A 62 1.15 -12.96 -5.31
CA ASP A 62 2.33 -13.57 -4.70
C ASP A 62 2.78 -12.82 -3.45
N LEU A 63 3.33 -13.57 -2.49
CA LEU A 63 3.80 -13.07 -1.20
C LEU A 63 5.26 -13.49 -1.00
N LEU A 64 6.17 -12.52 -1.05
CA LEU A 64 7.58 -12.72 -0.74
C LEU A 64 7.86 -12.31 0.72
N TRP A 65 8.18 -13.30 1.56
CA TRP A 65 8.56 -13.07 2.95
C TRP A 65 10.08 -13.01 3.10
N VAL A 66 10.60 -11.87 3.57
CA VAL A 66 12.03 -11.65 3.79
C VAL A 66 12.30 -11.54 5.28
N SER A 67 13.11 -12.46 5.82
CA SER A 67 13.57 -12.44 7.20
C SER A 67 15.07 -12.31 7.27
N ALA A 68 15.56 -11.43 8.14
CA ALA A 68 16.97 -11.29 8.48
C ALA A 68 17.10 -10.78 9.92
N ASP A 69 18.28 -10.89 10.50
CA ASP A 69 18.51 -10.41 11.86
C ASP A 69 18.36 -8.88 11.97
N PRO A 70 18.09 -8.34 13.18
CA PRO A 70 18.13 -6.91 13.42
C PRO A 70 19.48 -6.31 12.99
N GLY A 71 19.44 -5.16 12.31
CA GLY A 71 20.65 -4.49 11.81
C GLY A 71 21.19 -4.99 10.48
N CYS A 72 20.64 -6.05 9.86
CA CYS A 72 21.06 -6.54 8.55
C CYS A 72 20.61 -5.69 7.35
N GLY A 73 20.05 -4.49 7.58
CA GLY A 73 19.68 -3.56 6.51
C GLY A 73 18.35 -3.84 5.80
N LYS A 74 17.41 -4.59 6.41
CA LYS A 74 16.07 -4.86 5.84
C LYS A 74 15.33 -3.59 5.41
N SER A 75 15.29 -2.57 6.28
CA SER A 75 14.61 -1.30 5.99
C SER A 75 15.32 -0.51 4.89
N VAL A 76 16.65 -0.64 4.77
CA VAL A 76 17.43 -0.07 3.66
C VAL A 76 17.10 -0.79 2.35
N LEU A 77 16.98 -2.12 2.38
CA LEU A 77 16.53 -2.93 1.24
C LEU A 77 15.10 -2.56 0.81
N SER A 78 14.15 -2.49 1.76
CA SER A 78 12.78 -2.05 1.51
C SER A 78 12.74 -0.68 0.85
N ARG A 79 13.54 0.28 1.33
CA ARG A 79 13.67 1.60 0.72
C ARG A 79 14.27 1.53 -0.69
N ALA A 80 15.30 0.72 -0.91
CA ALA A 80 15.92 0.57 -2.23
C ALA A 80 14.90 0.07 -3.26
N ILE A 81 14.12 -0.96 -2.93
CA ILE A 81 13.04 -1.46 -3.81
C ILE A 81 12.06 -0.34 -4.16
N ILE A 82 11.65 0.47 -3.18
CA ILE A 82 10.69 1.56 -3.40
C ILE A 82 11.27 2.70 -4.24
N ASP A 83 12.51 3.10 -3.98
CA ASP A 83 13.14 4.27 -4.62
C ASP A 83 13.66 3.95 -6.03
N GLU A 84 14.07 2.70 -6.30
CA GLU A 84 14.80 2.32 -7.53
C GLU A 84 13.95 1.52 -8.54
N GLU A 85 12.99 0.71 -8.09
CA GLU A 85 12.27 -0.22 -9.00
C GLU A 85 11.04 0.42 -9.68
N LEU A 86 10.65 1.65 -9.30
CA LEU A 86 9.53 2.38 -9.93
C LEU A 86 9.77 2.80 -11.39
N ALA A 87 10.93 2.46 -11.98
CA ALA A 87 11.36 2.98 -13.28
C ALA A 87 10.89 2.16 -14.50
N ASP A 88 10.57 0.87 -14.34
CA ASP A 88 10.26 -0.04 -15.46
C ASP A 88 8.82 -0.62 -15.44
N ALA A 89 8.51 -1.52 -16.36
CA ALA A 89 7.20 -2.18 -16.60
C ALA A 89 6.65 -3.06 -15.44
N GLY A 90 7.07 -2.78 -14.20
CA GLY A 90 6.67 -3.46 -12.97
C GLY A 90 5.23 -3.11 -12.54
N PRO A 91 4.92 -3.16 -11.22
CA PRO A 91 3.59 -2.79 -10.74
C PRO A 91 3.17 -1.37 -11.15
N ASP A 92 1.90 -1.15 -11.49
CA ASP A 92 1.37 0.20 -11.76
C ASP A 92 1.49 1.11 -10.52
N SER A 93 1.58 0.50 -9.34
CA SER A 93 1.77 1.20 -8.07
C SER A 93 2.50 0.32 -7.08
N ILE A 94 3.60 0.85 -6.55
CA ILE A 94 4.22 0.35 -5.32
C ILE A 94 3.72 1.19 -4.16
N CYS A 95 3.13 0.53 -3.18
CA CYS A 95 2.73 1.10 -1.90
C CYS A 95 3.60 0.53 -0.80
N TYR A 96 3.82 1.30 0.26
CA TYR A 96 4.70 0.88 1.34
C TYR A 96 4.21 1.30 2.71
N PHE A 97 4.61 0.54 3.72
CA PHE A 97 4.41 0.89 5.12
C PHE A 97 5.61 0.39 5.93
N PHE A 98 6.17 1.27 6.75
CA PHE A 98 7.22 0.95 7.70
C PHE A 98 6.59 0.99 9.09
N SER A 99 6.55 -0.16 9.74
CA SER A 99 6.10 -0.25 11.13
C SER A 99 7.11 0.45 12.04
N GLU A 100 6.63 1.04 13.12
CA GLU A 100 7.48 1.60 14.17
C GLU A 100 7.19 0.89 15.50
N TYR A 101 8.26 0.44 16.16
CA TYR A 101 8.22 -0.02 17.53
C TYR A 101 7.62 1.04 18.46
N ASN A 102 6.73 0.63 19.37
CA ASN A 102 6.17 1.44 20.46
C ASN A 102 5.25 2.62 20.10
N GLN A 103 4.74 2.74 18.88
CA GLN A 103 3.61 3.65 18.66
C GLN A 103 2.33 3.01 19.26
N GLU A 104 1.58 3.77 20.07
CA GLU A 104 0.27 3.32 20.60
C GLU A 104 -0.77 3.09 19.48
N GLN A 105 -0.44 3.52 18.26
CA GLN A 105 -1.29 3.47 17.09
C GLN A 105 -1.70 2.05 16.72
N ASN A 106 -2.91 1.95 16.20
CA ASN A 106 -3.46 0.73 15.65
C ASN A 106 -2.74 0.41 14.32
N ASN A 107 -1.63 -0.32 14.39
CA ASN A 107 -0.70 -0.47 13.27
C ASN A 107 -1.34 -1.10 12.03
N HIS A 108 -2.36 -1.96 12.16
CA HIS A 108 -3.01 -2.58 11.00
C HIS A 108 -3.98 -1.62 10.28
N GLY A 109 -4.81 -0.88 11.03
CA GLY A 109 -5.70 0.13 10.45
C GLY A 109 -4.91 1.25 9.79
N ALA A 110 -3.84 1.69 10.47
CA ALA A 110 -2.89 2.67 9.96
C ALA A 110 -2.18 2.19 8.69
N MET A 111 -1.74 0.92 8.65
CA MET A 111 -1.12 0.33 7.46
C MET A 111 -2.09 0.29 6.27
N ILE A 112 -3.32 -0.21 6.46
CA ILE A 112 -4.31 -0.26 5.38
C ILE A 112 -4.66 1.15 4.91
N CYS A 113 -4.83 2.11 5.82
CA CYS A 113 -5.06 3.51 5.49
C CYS A 113 -3.88 4.09 4.69
N ALA A 114 -2.63 3.83 5.08
CA ALA A 114 -1.45 4.29 4.35
C ALA A 114 -1.40 3.74 2.92
N ILE A 115 -1.74 2.46 2.72
CA ILE A 115 -1.78 1.84 1.38
C ILE A 115 -2.91 2.46 0.55
N ILE A 116 -4.13 2.55 1.09
CA ILE A 116 -5.27 3.18 0.42
C ILE A 116 -4.92 4.62 0.04
N HIS A 117 -4.32 5.39 0.95
CA HIS A 117 -3.92 6.77 0.67
C HIS A 117 -2.95 6.84 -0.52
N GLN A 118 -1.91 6.01 -0.55
CA GLN A 118 -0.94 5.98 -1.64
C GLN A 118 -1.59 5.62 -2.98
N LEU A 119 -2.51 4.65 -3.00
CA LEU A 119 -3.25 4.27 -4.20
C LEU A 119 -4.15 5.40 -4.69
N LEU A 120 -4.92 6.02 -3.80
CA LEU A 120 -5.85 7.10 -4.16
C LEU A 120 -5.13 8.39 -4.55
N TRP A 121 -3.94 8.64 -3.99
CA TRP A 121 -3.08 9.73 -4.40
C TRP A 121 -2.56 9.54 -5.83
N ARG A 122 -2.15 8.31 -6.18
CA ARG A 122 -1.64 7.98 -7.51
C ARG A 122 -2.74 7.83 -8.56
N HIS A 123 -3.92 7.35 -8.16
CA HIS A 123 -5.08 7.12 -9.02
C HIS A 123 -6.30 7.89 -8.52
N PRO A 124 -6.36 9.23 -8.71
CA PRO A 124 -7.44 10.06 -8.16
C PRO A 124 -8.85 9.69 -8.66
N SER A 125 -8.96 9.04 -9.83
CA SER A 125 -10.23 8.52 -10.36
C SER A 125 -10.87 7.47 -9.45
N LEU A 126 -10.07 6.66 -8.77
CA LEU A 126 -10.52 5.59 -7.87
C LEU A 126 -11.12 6.14 -6.58
N PHE A 127 -10.71 7.35 -6.17
CA PHE A 127 -11.24 7.99 -4.97
C PHE A 127 -12.77 8.18 -5.08
N LYS A 128 -13.22 8.71 -6.22
CA LYS A 128 -14.66 8.93 -6.45
C LYS A 128 -15.45 7.61 -6.53
N LYS A 129 -14.83 6.58 -7.11
CA LYS A 129 -15.51 5.30 -7.38
C LYS A 129 -15.62 4.43 -6.13
N HIS A 130 -14.55 4.34 -5.34
CA HIS A 130 -14.45 3.35 -4.26
C HIS A 130 -14.43 3.96 -2.86
N ALA A 131 -13.83 5.14 -2.67
CA ALA A 131 -13.62 5.70 -1.34
C ALA A 131 -14.76 6.60 -0.86
N ILE A 132 -15.34 7.43 -1.74
CA ILE A 132 -16.46 8.32 -1.37
C ILE A 132 -17.66 7.55 -0.82
N PRO A 133 -18.18 6.49 -1.49
CA PRO A 133 -19.38 5.80 -1.00
C PRO A 133 -19.20 5.19 0.39
N VAL A 134 -18.02 4.64 0.65
CA VAL A 134 -17.68 4.03 1.95
C VAL A 134 -17.52 5.11 3.01
N PHE A 135 -16.90 6.24 2.68
CA PHE A 135 -16.77 7.37 3.60
C PHE A 135 -18.12 7.99 3.95
N GLU A 136 -19.04 8.15 2.99
CA GLU A 136 -20.39 8.67 3.25
C GLU A 136 -21.21 7.74 4.17
N LYS A 137 -21.00 6.42 4.04
CA LYS A 137 -21.65 5.40 4.88
C LYS A 137 -21.06 5.34 6.30
N CYS A 138 -19.74 5.36 6.42
CA CYS A 138 -19.04 5.03 7.67
C CYS A 138 -18.49 6.25 8.42
N GLY A 139 -18.25 7.36 7.73
CA GLY A 139 -17.64 8.58 8.27
C GLY A 139 -16.27 8.32 8.91
N GLU A 140 -15.99 9.02 10.02
CA GLU A 140 -14.73 8.90 10.76
C GLU A 140 -14.47 7.50 11.34
N LYS A 141 -15.52 6.70 11.57
CA LYS A 141 -15.39 5.34 12.10
C LYS A 141 -14.67 4.40 11.14
N LEU A 142 -14.62 4.75 9.84
CA LEU A 142 -13.92 3.96 8.83
C LEU A 142 -12.45 3.71 9.19
N LYS A 143 -11.74 4.69 9.77
CA LYS A 143 -10.30 4.52 10.15
C LYS A 143 -10.07 3.40 11.17
N THR A 144 -11.09 3.05 11.93
CA THR A 144 -11.03 2.02 12.98
C THR A 144 -11.75 0.72 12.57
N ASP A 145 -12.46 0.73 11.43
CA ASP A 145 -13.15 -0.45 10.89
C ASP A 145 -12.24 -1.19 9.91
N VAL A 146 -11.47 -2.14 10.44
CA VAL A 146 -10.46 -2.91 9.71
C VAL A 146 -11.07 -3.71 8.57
N ASP A 147 -12.26 -4.28 8.78
CA ASP A 147 -12.92 -5.11 7.78
C ASP A 147 -13.39 -4.25 6.60
N GLU A 148 -13.96 -3.07 6.88
CA GLU A 148 -14.38 -2.15 5.82
C GLU A 148 -13.18 -1.50 5.11
N LEU A 149 -12.10 -1.19 5.84
CA LEU A 149 -10.84 -0.76 5.24
C LEU A 149 -10.27 -1.84 4.31
N TRP A 150 -10.25 -3.10 4.75
CA TRP A 150 -9.78 -4.21 3.93
C TRP A 150 -10.64 -4.39 2.67
N ARG A 151 -11.97 -4.35 2.80
CA ARG A 151 -12.88 -4.40 1.63
C ARG A 151 -12.63 -3.24 0.67
N THR A 152 -12.40 -2.04 1.20
CA THR A 152 -12.09 -0.85 0.39
C THR A 152 -10.77 -1.04 -0.36
N LEU A 153 -9.73 -1.55 0.29
CA LEU A 153 -8.46 -1.87 -0.34
C LEU A 153 -8.62 -2.91 -1.46
N LEU A 154 -9.38 -3.98 -1.22
CA LEU A 154 -9.66 -5.00 -2.23
C LEU A 154 -10.45 -4.45 -3.42
N ALA A 155 -11.43 -3.59 -3.17
CA ALA A 155 -12.21 -2.95 -4.24
C ALA A 155 -11.36 -2.03 -5.13
N ILE A 156 -10.44 -1.26 -4.52
CA ILE A 156 -9.51 -0.38 -5.24
C ILE A 156 -8.53 -1.22 -6.06
N THR A 157 -7.92 -2.23 -5.46
CA THR A 157 -6.89 -3.07 -6.11
C THR A 157 -7.45 -4.02 -7.16
N SER A 158 -8.75 -4.31 -7.13
CA SER A 158 -9.46 -5.11 -8.15
C SER A 158 -10.08 -4.25 -9.27
N ASP A 159 -9.87 -2.94 -9.26
CA ASP A 159 -10.39 -2.08 -10.31
C ASP A 159 -9.72 -2.39 -11.66
N PRO A 160 -10.47 -2.57 -12.76
CA PRO A 160 -9.90 -2.82 -14.08
C PRO A 160 -8.91 -1.76 -14.58
N SER A 161 -8.91 -0.55 -14.01
CA SER A 161 -7.92 0.49 -14.38
C SER A 161 -6.55 0.29 -13.71
N ILE A 162 -6.44 -0.63 -12.75
CA ILE A 162 -5.18 -1.03 -12.12
C ILE A 162 -4.91 -2.48 -12.53
N HIS A 163 -3.77 -2.73 -13.16
CA HIS A 163 -3.35 -4.08 -13.51
C HIS A 163 -2.61 -4.74 -12.36
N ARG A 164 -1.76 -4.00 -11.64
CA ARG A 164 -0.94 -4.57 -10.55
C ARG A 164 -0.55 -3.56 -9.48
N VAL A 165 -0.65 -3.99 -8.23
CA VAL A 165 -0.19 -3.26 -7.04
C VAL A 165 0.84 -4.11 -6.29
N GLY A 166 2.03 -3.54 -6.07
CA GLY A 166 3.03 -4.09 -5.16
C GLY A 166 2.91 -3.43 -3.78
N CYS A 167 3.01 -4.22 -2.71
CA CYS A 167 2.99 -3.71 -1.35
C CYS A 167 4.27 -4.15 -0.62
N ILE A 168 5.05 -3.18 -0.12
CA ILE A 168 6.25 -3.41 0.70
C ILE A 168 5.93 -3.09 2.16
N LEU A 169 5.94 -4.10 3.02
CA LEU A 169 5.63 -3.98 4.44
C LEU A 169 6.88 -4.29 5.26
N ASP A 170 7.49 -3.26 5.85
CA ASP A 170 8.72 -3.39 6.62
C ASP A 170 8.44 -3.45 8.13
N ALA A 171 9.26 -4.23 8.84
CA ALA A 171 9.21 -4.39 10.29
C ALA A 171 7.84 -4.84 10.84
N LEU A 172 7.14 -5.74 10.13
CA LEU A 172 5.85 -6.28 10.60
C LEU A 172 5.94 -6.96 11.97
N ASP A 173 7.12 -7.44 12.35
CA ASP A 173 7.41 -8.02 13.66
C ASP A 173 7.36 -6.98 14.80
N GLU A 174 7.55 -5.70 14.51
CA GLU A 174 7.40 -4.59 15.49
C GLU A 174 5.94 -4.23 15.77
N CYS A 175 4.98 -4.77 14.99
CA CYS A 175 3.56 -4.63 15.31
C CYS A 175 3.19 -5.36 16.61
N LYS A 176 2.24 -4.79 17.36
CA LYS A 176 1.63 -5.48 18.51
C LYS A 176 1.12 -6.86 18.10
N THR A 177 1.31 -7.86 18.96
CA THR A 177 1.05 -9.28 18.66
C THR A 177 -0.35 -9.54 18.07
N ASN A 178 -1.40 -8.93 18.63
CA ASN A 178 -2.77 -9.13 18.15
C ASN A 178 -3.00 -8.49 16.78
N ASP A 179 -2.48 -7.28 16.59
CA ASP A 179 -2.58 -6.54 15.32
C ASP A 179 -1.84 -7.27 14.21
N ARG A 180 -0.63 -7.76 14.52
CA ARG A 180 0.19 -8.59 13.63
C ARG A 180 -0.53 -9.87 13.22
N LYS A 181 -1.13 -10.58 14.19
CA LYS A 181 -1.89 -11.81 13.91
C LYS A 181 -3.07 -11.53 12.98
N LEU A 182 -3.87 -10.50 13.26
CA LEU A 182 -5.02 -10.16 12.42
C LEU A 182 -4.61 -9.82 10.98
N LEU A 183 -3.55 -9.02 10.83
CA LEU A 183 -2.99 -8.68 9.53
C LEU A 183 -2.50 -9.92 8.77
N ILE A 184 -1.72 -10.78 9.43
CA ILE A 184 -1.21 -12.02 8.84
C ILE A 184 -2.39 -12.90 8.43
N THR A 185 -3.43 -13.04 9.25
CA THR A 185 -4.63 -13.81 8.91
C THR A 185 -5.31 -13.24 7.66
N LYS A 186 -5.52 -11.92 7.57
CA LYS A 186 -6.11 -11.28 6.39
C LYS A 186 -5.27 -11.48 5.12
N LEU A 187 -3.94 -11.44 5.24
CA LEU A 187 -3.02 -11.72 4.13
C LEU A 187 -3.10 -13.19 3.71
N ILE A 188 -3.03 -14.13 4.67
CA ILE A 188 -3.18 -15.55 4.41
C ILE A 188 -4.50 -15.80 3.69
N ASP A 189 -5.61 -15.34 4.26
CA ASP A 189 -6.94 -15.49 3.65
C ASP A 189 -6.93 -14.95 2.22
N PHE A 190 -6.36 -13.78 1.95
CA PHE A 190 -6.31 -13.21 0.60
C PHE A 190 -5.53 -14.06 -0.41
N TYR A 191 -4.42 -14.67 0.02
CA TYR A 191 -3.58 -15.52 -0.82
C TYR A 191 -4.06 -16.98 -0.88
N THR A 192 -4.88 -17.44 0.07
CA THR A 192 -5.42 -18.81 0.12
C THR A 192 -6.88 -18.94 -0.29
N SER A 193 -7.65 -17.84 -0.40
CA SER A 193 -9.08 -17.87 -0.75
C SER A 193 -9.38 -18.21 -2.22
N PHE A 194 -8.45 -18.86 -2.93
CA PHE A 194 -8.64 -19.32 -4.30
C PHE A 194 -7.93 -20.66 -4.50
N ASP A 195 -8.56 -21.72 -3.98
CA ASP A 195 -8.72 -23.00 -4.69
C ASP A 195 -10.21 -23.11 -5.11
#